data_AF-A0A932DW43-F1
#
_entry.id   AF-A0A932DW43-F1
#
_cell.length_a   1.000
_cell.length_b   1.000
_cell.length_c   1.000
_cell.angle_alpha   90.00
_cell.angle_beta   90.00
_cell.angle_gamma   90.00
#
_symmetry.space_group_name_H-M   'P 1'
#
loop_
_entity.id
_entity.type
_entity.pdbx_description
1 polymer ?
#
loop_
_entity_poly.entity_id
_entity_poly.type
_entity_poly.pdbx_seq_one_letter_code
_entity_poly.pdbx_strand_id
1 'polypeptide(L)' 'MPKFKYIPANAFPFKGELTIYGENKVSVVNLNREYLTGVIIEDRTIHNMMRMIFELSWQSKAVD' A
#
# COMPACT_ATOMS: atom_id res chain seq x y z
N MET A 1 14.96 -12.41 -4.45
CA MET A 1 14.63 -12.01 -3.05
C MET A 1 13.75 -10.77 -3.10
N PRO A 2 12.72 -10.67 -2.24
CA PRO A 2 11.89 -9.47 -2.14
C PRO A 2 12.72 -8.25 -1.71
N LYS A 3 12.43 -7.08 -2.27
CA LYS A 3 13.05 -5.80 -1.91
C LYS A 3 12.18 -5.09 -0.86
N PHE A 4 12.80 -4.58 0.20
CA PHE A 4 12.12 -3.86 1.27
C PHE A 4 12.70 -2.46 1.42
N LYS A 5 11.84 -1.45 1.69
CA LYS A 5 12.22 -0.08 2.06
C LYS A 5 11.41 0.24 3.30
N TYR A 6 12.11 0.40 4.42
CA TYR A 6 11.49 0.79 5.67
C TYR A 6 11.44 2.31 5.73
N ILE A 7 10.29 2.84 6.14
CA ILE A 7 10.10 4.27 6.37
C ILE A 7 9.85 4.48 7.87
N PRO A 8 10.28 5.62 8.44
CA PRO A 8 10.00 5.95 9.83
C PRO A 8 8.50 5.92 10.13
N ALA A 9 8.11 5.29 11.23
CA ALA A 9 6.70 5.15 11.60
C ALA A 9 5.98 6.50 11.79
N ASN A 10 6.72 7.54 12.21
CA ASN A 10 6.21 8.89 12.38
C ASN A 10 5.90 9.60 11.04
N ALA A 11 6.48 9.17 9.92
CA ALA A 11 6.17 9.72 8.59
C ALA A 11 4.80 9.26 8.06
N PHE A 12 4.26 8.17 8.62
CA PHE A 12 3.02 7.53 8.20
C PHE A 12 2.12 7.25 9.41
N PRO A 13 1.43 8.28 9.96
CA PRO A 13 0.68 8.18 11.22
C PRO A 13 -0.70 7.51 11.06
N PHE A 14 -0.85 6.56 10.14
CA PHE A 14 -2.08 5.80 9.96
C PHE A 14 -1.90 4.31 10.26
N LYS A 15 -2.89 3.72 10.93
CA LYS A 15 -2.95 2.29 11.23
C LYS A 15 -3.73 1.59 10.14
N GLY A 16 -3.09 1.37 9.00
CA GLY A 16 -3.70 0.69 7.88
C GLY A 16 -2.70 -0.10 7.06
N GLU A 17 -3.21 -1.03 6.28
CA GLU A 17 -2.44 -1.84 5.35
C GLU A 17 -2.99 -1.66 3.93
N LEU A 18 -2.09 -1.52 2.97
CA LEU A 18 -2.36 -1.59 1.54
C LEU A 18 -1.54 -2.72 0.95
N THR A 19 -2.20 -3.71 0.35
CA THR A 19 -1.56 -4.87 -0.26
C THR A 19 -1.92 -4.94 -1.73
N ILE A 20 -0.93 -4.90 -2.61
CA ILE A 20 -1.11 -5.11 -4.05
C ILE A 20 -0.58 -6.50 -4.35
N TYR A 21 -1.42 -7.41 -4.85
CA TYR A 21 -1.06 -8.82 -4.99
C TYR A 21 -1.77 -9.51 -6.16
N GLY A 22 -1.20 -10.65 -6.57
CA GLY A 22 -1.65 -11.37 -7.76
C GLY A 22 -1.48 -10.52 -9.02
N GLU A 23 -2.43 -10.65 -9.95
CA GLU A 23 -2.42 -9.92 -11.23
C GLU A 23 -3.51 -8.83 -11.33
N ASN A 24 -4.42 -8.78 -10.35
CA ASN A 24 -5.61 -7.93 -10.42
C ASN A 24 -6.21 -7.53 -9.05
N LYS A 25 -5.51 -7.73 -7.91
CA LYS A 25 -6.09 -7.52 -6.58
C LYS A 25 -5.41 -6.43 -5.78
N VAL A 26 -6.22 -5.64 -5.08
CA VAL A 26 -5.77 -4.69 -4.06
C VAL A 26 -6.57 -4.94 -2.79
N SER A 27 -5.88 -5.06 -1.66
CA SER A 27 -6.46 -5.07 -0.32
C SER A 27 -6.20 -3.73 0.36
N VAL A 28 -7.23 -3.15 0.97
CA VAL A 28 -7.10 -1.99 1.86
C VAL A 28 -7.72 -2.36 3.19
N VAL A 29 -6.95 -2.25 4.27
CA VAL A 29 -7.40 -2.58 5.63
C VAL A 29 -7.17 -1.40 6.55
N ASN A 30 -8.21 -0.96 7.24
CA ASN A 30 -8.13 -0.10 8.40
C ASN A 30 -7.91 -0.96 9.65
N LEU A 31 -6.72 -0.87 10.25
CA LEU A 31 -6.32 -1.62 11.44
C LEU A 31 -6.60 -0.86 12.74
N ASN A 32 -7.47 0.16 12.70
CA ASN A 32 -7.97 0.79 13.91
C ASN A 32 -8.78 -0.23 14.73
N ARG A 33 -8.49 -0.34 16.03
CA ARG A 33 -9.12 -1.30 16.95
C ARG A 33 -10.63 -1.09 17.12
N GLU A 34 -11.10 0.15 16.96
CA GLU A 34 -12.52 0.49 17.12
C GLU A 34 -13.31 0.31 15.81
N TYR A 35 -12.64 0.42 14.66
CA TYR A 35 -13.26 0.43 13.34
C TYR A 35 -12.47 -0.45 12.36
N LEU A 36 -12.36 -1.74 12.68
CA LEU A 36 -11.71 -2.71 11.80
C LEU A 36 -12.57 -2.90 10.55
N THR A 37 -12.09 -2.40 9.42
CA THR A 37 -12.77 -2.50 8.12
C THR A 37 -11.74 -2.84 7.06
N GLY A 38 -12.11 -3.69 6.11
CA GLY A 38 -11.27 -4.00 4.97
C GLY A 38 -12.08 -4.20 3.71
N VAL A 39 -11.45 -3.96 2.56
CA VAL A 39 -12.02 -4.25 1.25
C VAL A 39 -10.97 -4.90 0.37
N ILE A 40 -11.39 -5.91 -0.40
CA ILE A 40 -10.61 -6.46 -1.50
C ILE A 40 -11.28 -5.99 -2.78
N ILE A 41 -10.49 -5.38 -3.66
CA ILE A 41 -10.91 -4.92 -4.97
C ILE A 41 -10.25 -5.84 -6.00
N GLU A 42 -11.07 -6.56 -6.76
CA GLU A 42 -10.62 -7.41 -7.87
C GLU A 42 -10.82 -6.67 -9.19
N ASP A 43 -9.87 -5.83 -9.56
CA ASP A 43 -9.90 -5.08 -10.81
C ASP A 43 -8.48 -4.79 -11.31
N ARG A 44 -8.23 -5.12 -12.58
CA ARG A 44 -6.89 -5.01 -13.17
C ARG A 44 -6.44 -3.55 -13.34
N THR A 45 -7.38 -2.66 -13.63
CA THR A 45 -7.10 -1.23 -13.82
C THR A 45 -6.71 -0.60 -12.50
N ILE A 46 -7.48 -0.85 -11.43
CA ILE A 46 -7.20 -0.36 -10.08
C ILE A 46 -5.88 -0.95 -9.56
N HIS A 47 -5.64 -2.24 -9.76
CA HIS A 47 -4.37 -2.88 -9.44
C HIS A 47 -3.17 -2.17 -10.10
N ASN A 48 -3.25 -1.96 -11.42
CA ASN A 48 -2.16 -1.33 -12.16
C ASN A 48 -1.96 0.14 -11.77
N MET A 49 -3.05 0.86 -11.49
CA MET A 49 -3.00 2.23 -10.99
C MET A 49 -2.30 2.31 -9.63
N MET A 50 -2.65 1.45 -8.68
CA MET A 50 -2.01 1.40 -7.36
C MET A 50 -0.55 1.00 -7.45
N ARG A 51 -0.21 0.04 -8.33
CA ARG A 51 1.17 -0.34 -8.60
C ARG A 51 1.98 0.84 -9.15
N MET A 52 1.44 1.58 -10.11
CA MET A 52 2.09 2.76 -10.67
C MET A 52 2.36 3.82 -9.59
N ILE A 53 1.39 4.11 -8.73
CA ILE A 53 1.56 5.04 -7.59
C ILE A 53 2.73 4.58 -6.71
N PHE A 54 2.76 3.29 -6.35
CA PHE A 54 3.84 2.72 -5.54
C PHE A 54 5.21 2.85 -6.21
N GLU A 55 5.34 2.51 -7.50
CA GLU A 55 6.60 2.60 -8.25
C GLU A 55 7.09 4.06 -8.34
N LEU A 56 6.20 5.03 -8.57
CA LEU A 56 6.54 6.45 -8.57
C LEU A 56 7.04 6.92 -7.20
N SER A 57 6.35 6.54 -6.12
CA SER A 57 6.79 6.82 -4.74
C SER A 57 8.10 6.10 -4.38
N TRP A 58 8.38 4.95 -4.99
CA TRP A 58 9.60 4.19 -4.76
C TRP A 58 10.82 4.84 -5.42
N GLN A 59 10.63 5.39 -6.62
CA GLN A 59 11.65 6.13 -7.38
C GLN A 59 12.01 7.47 -6.74
N SER A 60 11.11 8.06 -5.95
CA SER A 60 11.43 9.21 -5.10
C SER A 60 12.54 8.80 -4.11
N LYS A 61 13.69 9.49 -4.21
CA LYS A 61 14.69 9.49 -3.13
C LYS A 61 13.96 9.98 -1.88
N ALA A 62 13.97 9.15 -0.82
CA ALA A 62 13.56 9.65 0.48
C ALA A 62 14.41 10.90 0.72
N VAL A 63 13.77 12.05 0.88
CA VAL A 63 14.47 13.30 1.18
C VAL A 63 15.16 13.07 2.52
N ASP A 64 16.49 13.13 2.50
CA ASP A 64 17.37 13.03 3.68
C ASP A 64 17.09 14.15 4.68
#